data_AF-A0A970HGV8-F1
#
_entry.id   AF-A0A970HGV8-F1
#
_cell.length_a   1.000
_cell.length_b   1.000
_cell.length_c   1.000
_cell.angle_alpha   90.00
_cell.angle_beta   90.00
_cell.angle_gamma   90.00
#
_symmetry.space_group_name_H-M   'P 1'
#
loop_
_entity.id
_entity.type
_entity.pdbx_description
1 polymer ?
#
loop_
_entity_poly.entity_id
_entity_poly.type
_entity_poly.pdbx_seq_one_letter_code
_entity_poly.pdbx_strand_id
1 'polypeptide(L)'
;MSINRRNSVFKRFFELRSSLIMQYGNGDLTKREFLEQNFELVRRTNLKPFLRVDTYEKGLFNYQYYNVLAKYYTMLAKEIRNRKKHRKYYNYYLNKGNNYYHEKDKAALALLKLIEFKGVEAYFVEMDSKSLRDKLFEIVLLDYEEAIFHSKAQWLLDILREEKVFIEEKKVSLIDDYINETY
;
A
#
# COMPACT_ATOMS: atom_id res chain seq x y z
N MET A 1 25.33 -3.98 -11.24
CA MET A 1 25.03 -2.79 -10.42
C MET A 1 25.62 -3.02 -9.03
N SER A 2 26.49 -2.13 -8.55
CA SER A 2 27.11 -2.27 -7.21
C SER A 2 26.06 -2.10 -6.10
N ILE A 3 26.31 -2.72 -4.95
CA ILE A 3 25.45 -2.69 -3.75
C ILE A 3 25.14 -1.23 -3.34
N ASN A 4 26.13 -0.34 -3.41
CA ASN A 4 25.98 1.09 -3.11
C ASN A 4 24.94 1.81 -4.00
N ARG A 5 24.85 1.46 -5.30
CA ARG A 5 23.84 2.05 -6.20
C ARG A 5 22.42 1.58 -5.91
N ARG A 6 22.22 0.37 -5.38
CA ARG A 6 20.87 -0.12 -5.04
C ARG A 6 20.33 0.57 -3.79
N ASN A 7 21.18 0.74 -2.77
CA ASN A 7 20.82 1.48 -1.57
C ASN A 7 20.44 2.95 -1.89
N SER A 8 21.14 3.58 -2.84
CA SER A 8 20.77 4.94 -3.27
C SER A 8 19.42 5.02 -4.01
N VAL A 9 19.01 3.96 -4.72
CA VAL A 9 17.74 3.96 -5.46
C VAL A 9 16.55 3.75 -4.53
N PHE A 10 16.64 2.83 -3.57
CA PHE A 10 15.59 2.64 -2.57
C PHE A 10 15.41 3.88 -1.70
N LYS A 11 16.52 4.42 -1.19
CA LYS A 11 16.51 5.66 -0.40
C LYS A 11 15.79 6.79 -1.15
N ARG A 12 16.19 7.05 -2.40
CA ARG A 12 15.55 8.06 -3.25
C ARG A 12 14.07 7.79 -3.49
N PHE A 13 13.68 6.54 -3.72
CA PHE A 13 12.27 6.18 -3.93
C PHE A 13 11.44 6.47 -2.68
N PHE A 14 11.91 6.05 -1.51
CA PHE A 14 11.20 6.27 -0.26
C PHE A 14 11.16 7.75 0.13
N GLU A 15 12.26 8.50 0.00
CA GLU A 15 12.28 9.95 0.26
C GLU A 15 11.28 10.73 -0.62
N LEU A 16 11.26 10.45 -1.93
CA LEU A 16 10.30 11.09 -2.84
C LEU A 16 8.87 10.69 -2.50
N ARG A 17 8.67 9.45 -2.07
CA ARG A 17 7.35 8.98 -1.66
C ARG A 17 6.89 9.66 -0.37
N SER A 18 7.70 9.75 0.66
CA SER A 18 7.37 10.45 1.91
C SER A 18 7.09 11.93 1.64
N SER A 19 7.85 12.58 0.74
CA SER A 19 7.54 13.94 0.27
C SER A 19 6.16 14.07 -0.37
N LEU A 20 5.72 13.12 -1.20
CA LEU A 20 4.37 13.13 -1.77
C LEU A 20 3.29 12.94 -0.70
N ILE A 21 3.55 12.14 0.34
CA ILE A 21 2.57 11.93 1.42
C ILE A 21 2.46 13.22 2.25
N MET A 22 3.57 13.88 2.58
CA MET A 22 3.56 15.19 3.26
C MET A 22 2.79 16.25 2.46
N GLN A 23 3.07 16.39 1.16
CA GLN A 23 2.34 17.34 0.30
C GLN A 23 0.84 17.04 0.24
N TYR A 24 0.45 15.76 0.23
CA TYR A 24 -0.96 15.39 0.30
C TYR A 24 -1.57 15.72 1.66
N GLY A 25 -0.88 15.42 2.77
CA GLY A 25 -1.33 15.73 4.13
C GLY A 25 -1.50 17.23 4.37
N ASN A 26 -0.61 18.06 3.81
CA ASN A 26 -0.69 19.52 3.89
C ASN A 26 -1.75 20.15 2.96
N GLY A 27 -2.42 19.35 2.13
CA GLY A 27 -3.40 19.85 1.14
C GLY A 27 -2.80 20.44 -0.14
N ASP A 28 -1.47 20.39 -0.33
CA ASP A 28 -0.79 20.88 -1.54
C ASP A 28 -1.15 20.05 -2.78
N LEU A 29 -1.53 18.78 -2.57
CA LEU A 29 -1.97 17.86 -3.62
C LEU A 29 -3.40 17.42 -3.38
N THR A 30 -4.20 17.40 -4.44
CA THR A 30 -5.45 16.65 -4.42
C THR A 30 -5.16 15.15 -4.37
N LYS A 31 -6.13 14.36 -3.90
CA LYS A 31 -6.04 12.89 -3.92
C LYS A 31 -5.74 12.33 -5.31
N ARG A 32 -6.26 12.97 -6.36
CA ARG A 32 -5.99 12.59 -7.75
C ARG A 32 -4.52 12.80 -8.09
N GLU A 33 -4.00 14.00 -7.85
CA GLU A 33 -2.61 14.35 -8.14
C GLU A 33 -1.65 13.48 -7.33
N PHE A 34 -1.95 13.23 -6.05
CA PHE A 34 -1.16 12.32 -5.22
C PHE A 34 -1.05 10.91 -5.85
N LEU A 35 -2.16 10.35 -6.35
CA LEU A 35 -2.15 9.04 -7.00
C LEU A 35 -1.41 9.04 -8.35
N GLU A 36 -1.59 10.10 -9.16
CA GLU A 36 -0.92 10.26 -10.45
C GLU A 36 0.59 10.44 -10.27
N GLN A 37 1.04 11.26 -9.31
CA GLN A 37 2.45 11.49 -9.03
C GLN A 37 3.14 10.26 -8.44
N ASN A 38 2.47 9.51 -7.56
CA ASN A 38 3.01 8.24 -7.08
C ASN A 38 3.16 7.20 -8.21
N PHE A 39 2.18 7.15 -9.13
CA PHE A 39 2.27 6.30 -10.30
C PHE A 39 3.46 6.68 -11.20
N GLU A 40 3.64 7.97 -11.46
CA GLU A 40 4.79 8.48 -12.21
C GLU A 40 6.12 8.23 -11.51
N LEU A 41 6.18 8.33 -10.18
CA LEU A 41 7.35 7.95 -9.39
C LEU A 41 7.72 6.49 -9.67
N VAL A 42 6.78 5.56 -9.51
CA VAL A 42 6.97 4.12 -9.78
C VAL A 42 7.44 3.88 -11.23
N ARG A 43 6.85 4.57 -12.21
CA ARG A 43 7.27 4.46 -13.62
C ARG A 43 8.69 4.95 -13.85
N ARG A 44 9.08 6.08 -13.24
CA ARG A 44 10.40 6.71 -13.42
C ARG A 44 11.52 5.99 -12.68
N THR A 45 11.21 5.29 -11.58
CA THR A 45 12.20 4.48 -10.85
C THR A 45 12.82 3.39 -11.74
N ASN A 46 12.13 2.97 -12.81
CA ASN A 46 12.58 1.94 -13.76
C ASN A 46 13.01 0.63 -13.08
N LEU A 47 12.44 0.34 -11.92
CA LEU A 47 12.57 -0.91 -11.20
C LEU A 47 11.27 -1.70 -11.31
N LYS A 48 11.39 -3.02 -11.48
CA LYS A 48 10.28 -3.95 -11.36
C LYS A 48 10.29 -4.58 -9.97
N PRO A 49 9.14 -5.09 -9.50
CA PRO A 49 9.09 -5.87 -8.27
C PRO A 49 10.10 -7.01 -8.29
N PHE A 50 10.77 -7.21 -7.18
CA PHE A 50 11.80 -8.23 -7.02
C PHE A 50 11.15 -9.59 -6.79
N LEU A 51 11.55 -10.60 -7.57
CA LEU A 51 11.09 -11.98 -7.39
C LEU A 51 11.56 -12.58 -6.05
N ARG A 52 12.81 -12.27 -5.66
CA ARG A 52 13.38 -12.67 -4.37
C ARG A 52 13.40 -11.48 -3.42
N VAL A 53 12.65 -11.59 -2.33
CA VAL A 53 12.62 -10.65 -1.21
C VAL A 53 13.55 -11.18 -0.13
N ASP A 54 14.81 -10.73 -0.17
CA ASP A 54 15.87 -11.10 0.78
C ASP A 54 16.37 -9.90 1.60
N THR A 55 15.79 -8.71 1.38
CA THR A 55 16.01 -7.52 2.21
C THR A 55 14.69 -6.80 2.46
N TYR A 56 14.65 -6.06 3.57
CA TYR A 56 13.51 -5.26 3.98
C TYR A 56 13.08 -4.27 2.87
N GLU A 57 14.04 -3.55 2.29
CA GLU A 57 13.77 -2.52 1.28
C GLU A 57 13.13 -3.10 0.02
N LYS A 58 13.53 -4.31 -0.39
CA LYS A 58 12.90 -5.01 -1.52
C LYS A 58 11.46 -5.38 -1.22
N GLY A 59 11.19 -5.88 -0.01
CA GLY A 59 9.84 -6.22 0.42
C GLY A 59 8.94 -4.98 0.48
N LEU A 60 9.42 -3.92 1.12
CA LEU A 60 8.70 -2.66 1.23
C LEU A 60 8.48 -2.02 -0.15
N PHE A 61 9.50 -2.03 -1.01
CA PHE A 61 9.38 -1.53 -2.38
C PHE A 61 8.31 -2.31 -3.17
N ASN A 62 8.33 -3.64 -3.12
CA ASN A 62 7.32 -4.46 -3.80
C ASN A 62 5.91 -4.12 -3.32
N TYR A 63 5.71 -4.00 -2.00
CA TYR A 63 4.43 -3.60 -1.43
C TYR A 63 3.98 -2.23 -1.97
N GLN A 64 4.85 -1.21 -1.86
CA GLN A 64 4.51 0.15 -2.29
C GLN A 64 4.26 0.22 -3.80
N TYR A 65 5.05 -0.49 -4.60
CA TYR A 65 4.88 -0.59 -6.04
C TYR A 65 3.48 -1.09 -6.39
N TYR A 66 3.06 -2.23 -5.84
CA TYR A 66 1.74 -2.79 -6.13
C TYR A 66 0.61 -1.96 -5.53
N ASN A 67 0.79 -1.37 -4.34
CA ASN A 67 -0.18 -0.48 -3.72
C ASN A 67 -0.49 0.74 -4.60
N VAL A 68 0.55 1.37 -5.12
CA VAL A 68 0.44 2.52 -6.03
C VAL A 68 -0.34 2.13 -7.30
N LEU A 69 0.04 1.02 -7.94
CA LEU A 69 -0.66 0.55 -9.14
C LEU A 69 -2.13 0.22 -8.86
N ALA A 70 -2.42 -0.46 -7.74
CA ALA A 70 -3.77 -0.82 -7.34
C ALA A 70 -4.67 0.42 -7.16
N LYS A 71 -4.16 1.42 -6.43
CA LYS A 71 -4.90 2.68 -6.21
C LYS A 71 -5.10 3.47 -7.50
N TYR A 72 -4.07 3.59 -8.34
CA TYR A 72 -4.14 4.30 -9.62
C TYR A 72 -5.14 3.67 -10.59
N TYR A 73 -5.07 2.36 -10.83
CA TYR A 73 -6.02 1.69 -11.74
C TYR A 73 -7.45 1.67 -11.20
N THR A 74 -7.63 1.59 -9.88
CA THR A 74 -8.94 1.71 -9.25
C THR A 74 -9.53 3.12 -9.43
N MET A 75 -8.69 4.17 -9.37
CA MET A 75 -9.10 5.54 -9.68
C MET A 75 -9.57 5.66 -11.13
N LEU A 76 -8.80 5.16 -12.10
CA LEU A 76 -9.19 5.17 -13.52
C LEU A 76 -10.50 4.43 -13.78
N ALA A 77 -10.72 3.29 -13.12
CA ALA A 77 -11.99 2.56 -13.22
C ALA A 77 -13.17 3.41 -12.73
N LYS A 78 -13.04 4.07 -11.57
CA LYS A 78 -14.09 4.94 -11.03
C LYS A 78 -14.42 6.11 -11.98
N GLU A 79 -13.42 6.72 -12.59
CA GLU A 79 -13.61 7.83 -13.54
C GLU A 79 -14.40 7.40 -14.77
N ILE A 80 -14.08 6.23 -15.34
CA ILE A 80 -14.79 5.71 -16.52
C ILE A 80 -16.22 5.35 -16.18
N ARG A 81 -16.45 4.73 -15.02
CA ARG A 81 -17.81 4.41 -14.54
C ARG A 81 -18.70 5.65 -14.53
N ASN A 82 -18.16 6.78 -14.06
CA ASN A 82 -18.90 8.04 -13.95
C ASN A 82 -19.20 8.66 -15.33
N ARG A 83 -18.39 8.37 -16.35
CA ARG A 83 -18.54 8.93 -17.71
C ARG A 83 -19.50 8.15 -18.62
N LYS A 84 -20.15 7.07 -18.13
CA LYS A 84 -21.12 6.18 -18.83
C LYS A 84 -20.67 5.62 -20.20
N LYS A 85 -19.44 5.87 -20.65
CA LYS A 85 -18.89 5.37 -21.92
C LYS A 85 -17.90 4.23 -21.65
N HIS A 86 -17.95 3.20 -22.51
CA HIS A 86 -16.97 2.11 -22.62
C HIS A 86 -16.82 1.17 -21.39
N ARG A 87 -17.85 0.36 -21.13
CA ARG A 87 -17.84 -0.74 -20.12
C ARG A 87 -16.60 -1.64 -20.21
N LYS A 88 -16.03 -1.83 -21.41
CA LYS A 88 -14.78 -2.58 -21.63
C LYS A 88 -13.59 -1.98 -20.87
N TYR A 89 -13.40 -0.67 -20.93
CA TYR A 89 -12.28 -0.01 -20.23
C TYR A 89 -12.47 0.03 -18.72
N TYR A 90 -13.71 0.20 -18.25
CA TYR A 90 -14.05 0.06 -16.83
C TYR A 90 -13.62 -1.30 -16.28
N ASN A 91 -14.06 -2.39 -16.92
CA ASN A 91 -13.71 -3.74 -16.50
C ASN A 91 -12.20 -3.99 -16.57
N TYR A 92 -11.53 -3.50 -17.62
CA TYR A 92 -10.08 -3.62 -17.76
C TYR A 92 -9.32 -3.00 -16.57
N TYR A 93 -9.63 -1.75 -16.22
CA TYR A 93 -8.95 -1.06 -15.13
C TYR A 93 -9.35 -1.62 -13.76
N LEU A 94 -10.60 -2.02 -13.57
CA LEU A 94 -11.05 -2.67 -12.35
C LEU A 94 -10.29 -3.98 -12.11
N ASN A 95 -10.18 -4.82 -13.14
CA ASN A 95 -9.45 -6.08 -13.06
C ASN A 95 -7.96 -5.86 -12.80
N LYS A 96 -7.34 -4.85 -13.44
CA LYS A 96 -5.96 -4.44 -13.14
C LYS A 96 -5.79 -4.02 -11.68
N GLY A 97 -6.67 -3.16 -11.18
CA GLY A 97 -6.66 -2.72 -9.78
C GLY A 97 -6.77 -3.88 -8.80
N ASN A 98 -7.73 -4.78 -9.02
CA ASN A 98 -7.92 -5.98 -8.19
C ASN A 98 -6.71 -6.91 -8.21
N ASN A 99 -6.13 -7.16 -9.39
CA ASN A 99 -4.92 -7.97 -9.51
C ASN A 99 -3.76 -7.35 -8.73
N TYR A 100 -3.57 -6.03 -8.82
CA TYR A 100 -2.50 -5.37 -8.05
C TYR A 100 -2.78 -5.32 -6.55
N TYR A 101 -4.03 -5.26 -6.10
CA TYR A 101 -4.34 -5.44 -4.68
C TYR A 101 -3.91 -6.82 -4.17
N HIS A 102 -4.18 -7.87 -4.95
CA HIS A 102 -3.73 -9.23 -4.63
C HIS A 102 -2.21 -9.34 -4.57
N GLU A 103 -1.50 -8.81 -5.56
CA GLU A 103 -0.02 -8.81 -5.57
C GLU A 103 0.57 -7.96 -4.44
N LYS A 104 -0.10 -6.87 -4.08
CA LYS A 104 0.27 -6.03 -2.93
C LYS A 104 0.17 -6.81 -1.61
N ASP A 105 -0.91 -7.57 -1.40
CA ASP A 105 -1.08 -8.39 -0.19
C ASP A 105 -0.05 -9.54 -0.14
N LYS A 106 0.28 -10.16 -1.30
CA LYS A 106 1.39 -11.13 -1.38
C LYS A 106 2.73 -10.50 -1.05
N ALA A 107 2.99 -9.29 -1.51
CA ALA A 107 4.23 -8.58 -1.21
C ALA A 107 4.35 -8.24 0.29
N ALA A 108 3.25 -7.87 0.94
CA ALA A 108 3.20 -7.71 2.39
C ALA A 108 3.57 -9.04 3.07
N LEU A 109 2.91 -10.15 2.71
CA LEU A 109 3.22 -11.46 3.29
C LEU A 109 4.69 -11.86 3.08
N ALA A 110 5.26 -11.61 1.90
CA ALA A 110 6.66 -11.93 1.62
C ALA A 110 7.61 -11.18 2.55
N LEU A 111 7.33 -9.92 2.86
CA LEU A 111 8.09 -9.14 3.83
C LEU A 111 7.87 -9.63 5.26
N LEU A 112 6.63 -9.93 5.66
CA LEU A 112 6.32 -10.46 6.99
C LEU A 112 7.05 -11.78 7.26
N LYS A 113 7.13 -12.66 6.25
CA LYS A 113 7.92 -13.91 6.34
C LYS A 113 9.41 -13.66 6.44
N LEU A 114 9.95 -12.64 5.75
CA LEU A 114 11.37 -12.28 5.84
C LEU A 114 11.76 -11.90 7.27
N ILE A 115 10.89 -11.18 7.98
CA ILE A 115 11.11 -10.77 9.37
C ILE A 115 10.57 -11.77 10.39
N GLU A 116 10.13 -12.95 9.94
CA GLU A 116 9.58 -14.02 10.79
C GLU A 116 8.42 -13.54 11.68
N PHE A 117 7.62 -12.59 11.19
CA PHE A 117 6.54 -11.94 11.94
C PHE A 117 6.96 -11.28 13.27
N LYS A 118 8.26 -11.09 13.49
CA LYS A 118 8.79 -10.40 14.68
C LYS A 118 8.59 -8.90 14.56
N GLY A 119 8.20 -8.26 15.67
CA GLY A 119 7.93 -6.83 15.69
C GLY A 119 6.74 -6.43 14.82
N VAL A 120 5.70 -7.28 14.75
CA VAL A 120 4.50 -7.03 13.95
C VAL A 120 3.28 -6.95 14.85
N GLU A 121 2.47 -5.90 14.67
CA GLU A 121 1.10 -5.83 15.18
C GLU A 121 0.14 -5.62 14.03
N ALA A 122 -0.98 -6.34 14.03
CA ALA A 122 -2.06 -6.10 13.10
C ALA A 122 -3.39 -5.98 13.83
N TYR A 123 -4.30 -5.17 13.32
CA TYR A 123 -5.60 -4.92 13.95
C TYR A 123 -6.59 -4.33 12.97
N PHE A 124 -7.89 -4.44 13.28
CA PHE A 124 -8.91 -3.77 12.49
C PHE A 124 -8.83 -2.26 12.64
N VAL A 125 -9.01 -1.54 11.54
CA VAL A 125 -9.06 -0.07 11.55
C VAL A 125 -10.46 0.40 11.88
N GLU A 126 -10.57 1.38 12.77
CA GLU A 126 -11.82 2.09 13.02
C GLU A 126 -12.26 2.87 11.78
N MET A 127 -13.43 2.53 11.24
CA MET A 127 -13.91 3.09 9.97
C MET A 127 -15.40 3.46 10.05
N ASP A 128 -15.72 4.70 9.66
CA ASP A 128 -17.11 5.13 9.47
C ASP A 128 -17.78 4.42 8.30
N SER A 129 -17.01 4.17 7.24
CA SER A 129 -17.50 3.54 6.02
C SER A 129 -18.03 2.13 6.29
N LYS A 130 -19.35 1.94 6.15
CA LYS A 130 -20.02 0.62 6.25
C LYS A 130 -19.40 -0.45 5.33
N SER A 131 -18.80 -0.04 4.22
CA SER A 131 -18.19 -0.97 3.26
C SER A 131 -16.80 -1.48 3.67
N LEU A 132 -16.13 -0.78 4.60
CA LEU A 132 -14.76 -1.06 5.04
C LEU A 132 -14.70 -1.48 6.52
N ARG A 133 -15.70 -1.11 7.30
CA ARG A 133 -15.87 -1.56 8.68
C ARG A 133 -15.75 -3.07 8.78
N ASP A 134 -14.98 -3.54 9.77
CA ASP A 134 -14.72 -4.96 10.05
C ASP A 134 -14.05 -5.73 8.91
N LYS A 135 -13.47 -5.01 7.94
CA LYS A 135 -12.82 -5.60 6.76
C LYS A 135 -11.44 -5.01 6.51
N LEU A 136 -11.27 -3.71 6.73
CA LEU A 136 -9.98 -3.05 6.64
C LEU A 136 -9.21 -3.30 7.92
N PHE A 137 -8.02 -3.87 7.78
CA PHE A 137 -7.06 -4.02 8.85
C PHE A 137 -5.72 -3.42 8.46
N GLU A 138 -5.01 -2.97 9.47
CA GLU A 138 -3.67 -2.39 9.39
C GLU A 138 -2.66 -3.41 9.92
N ILE A 139 -1.46 -3.41 9.36
CA ILE A 139 -0.32 -4.21 9.79
C ILE A 139 0.84 -3.23 9.97
N VAL A 140 1.37 -3.17 11.18
CA VAL A 140 2.40 -2.25 11.63
C VAL A 140 3.65 -3.04 11.93
N LEU A 141 4.76 -2.65 11.31
CA LEU A 141 6.07 -3.19 11.62
C LEU A 141 6.74 -2.25 12.63
N LEU A 142 6.77 -2.64 13.90
CA LEU A 142 7.18 -1.82 15.05
C LEU A 142 8.64 -1.36 14.96
N ASP A 143 9.51 -2.18 14.37
CA ASP A 143 10.95 -1.90 14.26
C ASP A 143 11.31 -1.03 13.04
N TYR A 144 10.32 -0.62 12.24
CA TYR A 144 10.55 0.05 10.96
C TYR A 144 9.68 1.30 10.79
N GLU A 145 10.32 2.46 10.64
CA GLU A 145 9.62 3.72 10.39
C GLU A 145 8.78 3.65 9.09
N GLU A 146 7.58 4.22 9.13
CA GLU A 146 6.65 4.37 7.99
C GLU A 146 6.16 3.03 7.35
N ALA A 147 6.40 1.91 8.03
CA ALA A 147 6.14 0.56 7.53
C ALA A 147 4.74 0.03 7.85
N ILE A 148 3.73 0.74 7.34
CA ILE A 148 2.33 0.45 7.64
C ILE A 148 1.62 -0.10 6.40
N PHE A 149 1.06 -1.31 6.53
CA PHE A 149 0.32 -1.97 5.47
C PHE A 149 -1.16 -2.00 5.76
N HIS A 150 -1.96 -1.94 4.72
CA HIS A 150 -3.41 -2.01 4.82
C HIS A 150 -3.89 -3.17 3.98
N SER A 151 -4.81 -3.99 4.47
CA SER A 151 -5.40 -5.06 3.69
C SER A 151 -6.87 -5.31 4.04
N LYS A 152 -7.53 -6.08 3.16
CA LYS A 152 -8.87 -6.63 3.34
C LYS A 152 -8.92 -8.11 2.95
N ALA A 153 -7.76 -8.70 2.68
CA ALA A 153 -7.67 -10.07 2.20
C ALA A 153 -7.89 -11.02 3.38
N GLN A 154 -8.97 -11.80 3.32
CA GLN A 154 -9.30 -12.75 4.37
C GLN A 154 -8.16 -13.76 4.58
N TRP A 155 -7.57 -14.26 3.50
CA TRP A 155 -6.45 -15.20 3.59
C TRP A 155 -5.23 -14.62 4.32
N LEU A 156 -4.98 -13.31 4.22
CA LEU A 156 -3.87 -12.67 4.92
C LEU A 156 -4.21 -12.45 6.39
N LEU A 157 -5.45 -12.07 6.68
CA LEU A 157 -5.97 -11.99 8.05
C LEU A 157 -5.86 -13.32 8.79
N ASP A 158 -6.23 -14.43 8.13
CA ASP A 158 -6.16 -15.77 8.72
C ASP A 158 -4.71 -16.14 9.08
N ILE A 159 -3.74 -15.82 8.21
CA ILE A 159 -2.31 -16.02 8.50
C ILE A 159 -1.86 -15.17 9.69
N LEU A 160 -2.24 -13.88 9.75
CA LEU A 160 -1.85 -13.00 10.86
C LEU A 160 -2.39 -13.48 12.22
N ARG A 161 -3.59 -14.08 12.22
CA ARG A 161 -4.19 -14.72 13.41
C ARG A 161 -3.46 -16.00 13.79
N GLU A 162 -3.11 -16.84 12.81
CA GLU A 162 -2.36 -18.08 13.03
C GLU A 162 -0.98 -17.80 13.64
N GLU A 163 -0.29 -16.77 13.13
CA GLU A 163 1.00 -16.29 13.63
C GLU A 163 0.88 -15.46 14.93
N LYS A 164 -0.34 -15.29 15.46
CA LYS A 164 -0.65 -14.58 16.72
C LYS A 164 -0.16 -13.13 16.78
N VAL A 165 -0.08 -12.47 15.63
CA VAL A 165 0.26 -11.04 15.50
C VAL A 165 -0.97 -10.16 15.27
N PHE A 166 -2.15 -10.76 15.11
CA PHE A 166 -3.41 -10.05 14.96
C PHE A 166 -4.11 -9.83 16.30
N ILE A 167 -4.48 -8.58 16.56
CA ILE A 167 -5.25 -8.12 17.72
C ILE A 167 -6.69 -7.89 17.24
N GLU A 168 -7.66 -8.54 17.89
CA GLU A 168 -9.07 -8.46 17.49
C GLU A 168 -9.74 -7.12 17.81
N GLU A 169 -9.11 -6.31 18.67
CA GLU A 169 -9.55 -4.96 18.96
C GLU A 169 -9.43 -4.06 17.73
N LYS A 170 -10.31 -3.06 17.67
CA LYS A 170 -10.22 -2.00 16.67
C LYS A 170 -9.34 -0.90 17.20
N LYS A 171 -8.53 -0.31 16.33
CA LYS A 171 -7.74 0.88 16.65
C LYS A 171 -7.90 1.93 15.55
N VAL A 172 -7.72 3.19 15.91
CA VAL A 172 -7.52 4.27 14.95
C VAL A 172 -6.26 3.97 14.13
N SER A 173 -6.27 4.26 12.82
CA SER A 173 -5.10 4.03 11.96
C SER A 173 -3.92 4.88 12.44
N LEU A 174 -2.70 4.34 12.46
CA LEU A 174 -1.51 5.13 12.79
C LEU A 174 -1.17 6.18 11.73
N ILE A 175 -1.78 6.06 10.54
CA ILE A 175 -1.62 7.03 9.46
C ILE A 175 -2.69 8.13 9.55
N ASP A 176 -3.72 7.98 10.38
CA ASP A 176 -4.72 9.03 10.57
C ASP A 176 -4.06 10.31 11.11
N ASP A 177 -3.07 10.25 11.99
CA ASP A 177 -2.30 11.44 12.42
C ASP A 177 -1.40 12.03 11.30
N TYR A 178 -1.07 11.25 10.27
CA TYR A 178 -0.27 11.69 9.11
C TYR A 178 -1.15 12.29 7.98
N ILE A 179 -2.47 12.05 8.00
CA ILE A 179 -3.40 12.37 6.92
C ILE A 179 -4.60 13.23 7.38
N ASN A 180 -4.87 13.35 8.69
CA ASN A 180 -6.01 14.10 9.21
C ASN A 180 -5.75 15.61 9.32
N GLU A 181 -5.73 16.29 8.17
CA GLU A 181 -6.65 17.43 8.02
C GLU A 181 -7.84 16.96 7.16
N THR A 182 -9.04 17.21 7.69
CA THR A 182 -10.27 16.42 7.60
C THR A 182 -10.94 16.20 6.23
N TYR A 183 -11.63 15.04 6.20
CA TYR A 183 -12.70 14.53 5.32
C TYR A 183 -13.76 15.51 4.80
#